data_AF-A0A7V0MH32-F1
#
_entry.id   AF-A0A7V0MH32-F1
#
_cell.length_a   1.000
_cell.length_b   1.000
_cell.length_c   1.000
_cell.angle_alpha   90.00
_cell.angle_beta   90.00
_cell.angle_gamma   90.00
#
_symmetry.space_group_name_H-M   'P 1'
#
loop_
_entity.id
_entity.type
_entity.pdbx_description
1 polymer ?
#
loop_
_entity_poly.entity_id
_entity_poly.type
_entity_poly.pdbx_seq_one_letter_code
_entity_poly.pdbx_strand_id
1 'polypeptide(L)'
;MSKKWKHIYGPVPSRRLGLSLGVDLVPYKTCNFDCIYCQLGRTRHKTIERKRYIEAGDILGNLFGALENITKPDFITLAGSGEPTLNSDIG
;
A
#
# COMPACT_ATOMS: atom_id res chain seq x y z
N MET A 1 21.70 -3.80 -3.48
CA MET A 1 20.53 -4.47 -2.86
C MET A 1 19.66 -3.39 -2.24
N SER A 2 18.47 -3.14 -2.80
CA SER A 2 17.62 -2.04 -2.32
C SER A 2 17.13 -2.34 -0.90
N LYS A 3 17.18 -1.32 -0.05
CA LYS A 3 16.57 -1.34 1.28
C LYS A 3 15.10 -1.71 1.12
N LYS A 4 14.65 -2.80 1.77
CA LYS A 4 13.28 -3.28 1.65
C LYS A 4 12.39 -2.50 2.62
N TRP A 5 11.63 -1.56 2.09
CA TRP A 5 10.62 -0.82 2.83
C TRP A 5 9.39 -1.70 3.04
N LYS A 6 8.89 -1.80 4.28
CA LYS A 6 7.83 -2.75 4.63
C LYS A 6 6.48 -2.37 4.03
N HIS A 7 6.21 -1.06 3.94
CA HIS A 7 4.93 -0.49 3.54
C HIS A 7 4.94 0.16 2.15
N ILE A 8 6.07 0.08 1.44
CA ILE A 8 6.27 0.78 0.16
C ILE A 8 6.69 -0.25 -0.88
N TYR A 9 6.07 -0.18 -2.07
CA TYR A 9 6.40 -1.03 -3.20
C TYR A 9 6.53 -0.23 -4.49
N GLY A 10 7.34 -0.74 -5.40
CA GLY A 10 7.71 -0.03 -6.62
C GLY A 10 8.96 0.84 -6.43
N PRO A 11 9.13 1.91 -7.22
CA PRO A 11 8.14 2.46 -8.14
C PRO A 11 7.88 1.54 -9.34
N VAL A 12 6.64 1.51 -9.84
CA VAL A 12 6.20 0.67 -10.96
C VAL A 12 5.74 1.53 -12.14
N PRO A 13 6.02 1.13 -13.39
CA PRO A 13 5.48 1.82 -14.55
C PRO A 13 3.96 1.58 -14.64
N SER A 14 3.19 2.65 -14.39
CA SER A 14 1.75 2.69 -14.56
C SER A 14 1.38 3.09 -15.98
N ARG A 15 0.46 2.34 -16.58
CA ARG A 15 -0.11 2.67 -17.91
C ARG A 15 -0.86 4.01 -17.93
N ARG A 16 -1.35 4.47 -16.77
CA ARG A 16 -2.19 5.69 -16.65
C ARG A 16 -1.47 6.85 -15.96
N LEU A 17 -0.52 6.56 -15.08
CA LEU A 17 0.04 7.52 -14.12
C LEU A 17 1.57 7.65 -14.23
N GLY A 18 2.19 7.24 -15.33
CA GLY A 18 3.65 7.26 -15.41
C GLY A 18 4.32 6.37 -14.35
N LEU A 19 5.39 6.83 -13.72
CA LEU A 19 6.08 6.09 -12.68
C LEU A 19 5.37 6.27 -11.32
N SER A 20 4.77 5.21 -10.77
CA SER A 20 4.01 5.31 -9.52
C SER A 20 4.62 4.50 -8.38
N LEU A 21 4.70 5.12 -7.20
CA LEU A 21 5.09 4.47 -5.95
C LEU A 21 3.84 4.07 -5.16
N GLY A 22 3.76 2.80 -4.75
CA GLY A 22 2.63 2.28 -3.99
C GLY A 22 2.87 2.30 -2.49
N VAL A 23 1.82 2.58 -1.72
CA VAL A 23 1.83 2.65 -0.25
C VAL A 23 0.75 1.75 0.34
N ASP A 24 1.17 0.72 1.05
CA ASP A 24 0.32 -0.26 1.72
C ASP A 24 -0.14 0.25 3.10
N LEU A 25 -1.44 0.48 3.23
CA LEU A 25 -2.04 1.01 4.48
C LEU A 25 -2.60 -0.08 5.39
N VAL A 26 -2.68 -1.33 4.93
CA VAL A 26 -3.25 -2.45 5.70
C VAL A 26 -2.37 -3.69 5.59
N PRO A 27 -2.42 -4.62 6.57
CA PRO A 27 -1.76 -5.91 6.46
C PRO A 27 -2.22 -6.68 5.23
N TYR A 28 -1.31 -7.50 4.71
CA TYR A 28 -1.54 -8.33 3.53
C TYR A 28 -2.87 -9.09 3.60
N LYS A 29 -3.71 -8.91 2.56
CA LYS A 29 -5.01 -9.55 2.39
C LYS A 29 -6.03 -9.26 3.50
N THR A 30 -5.96 -8.05 4.05
CA THR A 30 -7.02 -7.44 4.88
C THR A 30 -7.96 -6.62 4.00
N CYS A 31 -9.20 -7.09 3.82
CA CYS A 31 -10.13 -6.50 2.86
C CYS A 31 -11.57 -6.73 3.31
N ASN A 32 -12.50 -5.85 2.96
CA ASN A 32 -13.94 -6.05 3.17
C ASN A 32 -14.57 -6.98 2.13
N PHE A 33 -13.90 -7.17 0.99
CA PHE A 33 -14.34 -8.08 -0.07
C PHE A 33 -13.50 -9.36 -0.13
N ASP A 34 -14.06 -10.38 -0.78
CA ASP A 34 -13.37 -11.63 -1.15
C ASP A 34 -13.51 -11.87 -2.66
N CYS A 35 -12.93 -10.95 -3.44
CA CYS A 35 -13.07 -10.95 -4.90
C CYS A 35 -12.41 -12.19 -5.51
N ILE A 36 -13.19 -12.99 -6.25
CA ILE A 36 -12.71 -14.20 -6.95
C ILE A 36 -11.60 -13.90 -7.98
N TYR A 37 -11.52 -12.66 -8.45
CA TYR A 37 -10.56 -12.17 -9.44
C TYR A 37 -9.40 -11.37 -8.82
N CYS A 38 -9.22 -11.42 -7.50
CA CYS A 38 -8.12 -10.71 -6.86
C CYS A 38 -6.76 -11.32 -7.28
N GLN A 39 -5.89 -10.52 -7.91
CA GLN A 39 -4.55 -10.93 -8.34
C GLN A 39 -3.66 -11.46 -7.19
N LEU A 40 -3.98 -11.09 -5.94
CA LEU A 40 -3.25 -11.50 -4.74
C LEU A 40 -3.85 -12.76 -4.09
N GLY A 41 -4.83 -13.40 -4.73
CA GLY A 41 -5.50 -14.60 -4.23
C GLY A 41 -6.67 -14.32 -3.27
N ARG A 42 -7.12 -15.35 -2.55
CA ARG A 42 -8.29 -15.30 -1.64
C ARG A 42 -8.04 -14.43 -0.41
N THR A 43 -9.07 -13.74 0.06
CA THR A 43 -9.00 -12.89 1.26
C THR A 43 -8.65 -13.72 2.51
N ARG A 44 -7.65 -13.25 3.27
CA ARG A 44 -7.17 -13.92 4.50
C ARG A 44 -7.82 -13.33 5.74
N HIS A 45 -8.05 -12.02 5.73
CA HIS A 45 -8.65 -11.28 6.83
C HIS A 45 -9.82 -10.46 6.29
N LYS A 46 -11.02 -11.07 6.25
CA LYS A 46 -12.23 -10.40 5.79
C LYS A 46 -12.83 -9.58 6.93
N THR A 47 -12.94 -8.27 6.75
CA THR A 47 -13.43 -7.37 7.81
C THR A 47 -14.02 -6.08 7.24
N ILE A 48 -15.00 -5.52 7.94
CA ILE A 48 -15.54 -4.17 7.69
C ILE A 48 -15.09 -3.16 8.76
N GLU A 49 -14.36 -3.62 9.78
CA GLU A 49 -13.90 -2.79 10.88
C GLU A 49 -12.82 -1.83 10.37
N ARG A 50 -13.16 -0.54 10.38
CA ARG A 50 -12.19 0.54 10.18
C ARG A 50 -11.44 0.81 11.49
N LYS A 51 -10.11 0.71 11.44
CA LYS A 51 -9.23 1.02 12.57
C LYS A 51 -7.82 1.34 12.09
N ARG A 52 -6.95 1.74 13.00
CA ARG A 52 -5.52 1.96 12.71
C ARG A 52 -4.83 0.61 12.50
N TYR A 53 -4.78 0.16 11.26
CA TYR A 53 -4.14 -1.12 10.90
C TYR A 53 -2.62 -1.00 10.84
N ILE A 54 -2.13 0.12 10.32
CA ILE A 54 -0.72 0.48 10.26
C ILE A 54 -0.66 1.96 10.63
N GLU A 55 0.23 2.33 11.55
CA GLU A 55 0.32 3.71 12.00
C GLU A 55 0.86 4.62 10.89
N ALA A 56 0.27 5.80 10.73
CA ALA A 56 0.70 6.75 9.71
C ALA A 56 2.19 7.12 9.85
N GLY A 57 2.73 7.20 11.07
CA GLY A 57 4.14 7.50 11.33
C GLY A 57 5.09 6.47 10.72
N ASP A 58 4.80 5.17 10.88
CA ASP A 58 5.60 4.09 10.30
C ASP A 58 5.61 4.15 8.77
N ILE A 59 4.44 4.44 8.19
CA ILE A 59 4.25 4.56 6.74
C ILE A 59 5.04 5.75 6.19
N LEU A 60 4.93 6.91 6.83
CA LEU A 60 5.64 8.12 6.45
C LEU A 60 7.16 7.94 6.56
N GLY A 61 7.65 7.31 7.63
CA GLY A 61 9.08 7.00 7.77
C GLY A 61 9.60 6.08 6.66
N ASN A 62 8.81 5.08 6.27
CA ASN A 62 9.15 4.20 5.15
C ASN A 62 9.10 4.95 3.80
N LEU A 63 8.09 5.80 3.61
CA LEU A 63 7.89 6.58 2.39
C LEU A 63 9.02 7.57 2.15
N PHE A 64 9.35 8.40 3.15
CA PHE A 64 10.43 9.38 3.01
C PHE A 64 11.78 8.71 2.81
N GLY A 65 12.06 7.65 3.59
CA GLY A 65 13.26 6.84 3.38
C GLY A 65 13.33 6.24 1.98
N ALA A 66 12.21 5.76 1.43
CA ALA A 66 12.14 5.25 0.06
C ALA A 66 12.43 6.33 -0.97
N LEU A 67 11.79 7.50 -0.85
CA LEU A 67 11.91 8.62 -1.81
C LEU A 67 13.34 9.14 -1.94
N GLU A 68 14.16 9.04 -0.90
CA GLU A 68 15.59 9.39 -0.94
C GLU A 68 16.44 8.39 -1.75
N ASN A 69 15.95 7.17 -1.95
CA ASN A 69 16.73 6.04 -2.46
C ASN A 69 16.23 5.49 -3.81
N ILE A 70 15.21 6.11 -4.42
CA ILE A 70 14.60 5.66 -5.68
C ILE A 70 14.53 6.81 -6.69
N THR A 71 14.30 6.46 -7.96
CA THR A 71 13.88 7.43 -8.96
C THR A 71 12.59 8.11 -8.52
N LYS A 72 12.55 9.45 -8.57
CA LYS A 72 11.38 10.25 -8.20
C LYS A 72 10.14 9.73 -8.96
N PRO A 73 9.09 9.27 -8.23
CA PRO A 73 7.85 8.88 -8.87
C PRO A 73 7.05 10.11 -9.30
N ASP A 74 6.25 9.95 -10.36
CA ASP A 74 5.26 10.93 -10.80
C ASP A 74 4.07 10.96 -9.83
N PHE A 75 3.70 9.80 -9.26
CA PHE A 75 2.56 9.66 -8.35
C PHE A 75 2.86 8.75 -7.17
N ILE A 76 2.28 9.09 -6.01
CA ILE A 76 2.19 8.22 -4.84
C ILE A 76 0.76 7.71 -4.75
N THR A 77 0.58 6.38 -4.79
CA THR A 77 -0.73 5.74 -4.79
C THR A 77 -0.96 5.02 -3.47
N LEU A 78 -2.04 5.38 -2.77
CA LEU A 78 -2.53 4.63 -1.61
C LEU A 78 -3.29 3.40 -2.10
N ALA A 79 -2.59 2.26 -2.16
CA ALA A 79 -3.11 1.02 -2.71
C ALA A 79 -2.26 -0.14 -2.22
N GLY A 80 -2.73 -1.36 -2.46
CA GLY A 80 -1.86 -2.52 -2.54
C GLY A 80 -2.51 -3.80 -2.05
N SER A 81 -2.02 -4.36 -0.95
CA SER A 81 -2.26 -5.74 -0.57
C SER A 81 -3.60 -6.04 0.09
N GLY A 82 -4.46 -5.03 0.26
CA GLY A 82 -5.80 -5.14 0.85
C GLY A 82 -6.70 -3.97 0.44
N GLU A 83 -7.74 -3.71 1.22
CA GLU A 83 -8.62 -2.54 1.06
C GLU A 83 -8.04 -1.35 1.86
N PRO A 84 -7.45 -0.33 1.21
CA PRO A 84 -6.77 0.76 1.92
C PRO A 84 -7.71 1.57 2.81
N THR A 85 -8.99 1.70 2.42
CA THR A 85 -9.98 2.49 3.16
C THR A 85 -10.39 1.88 4.50
N LEU A 86 -9.93 0.67 4.81
CA LEU A 86 -10.08 0.08 6.14
C LEU A 86 -9.14 0.73 7.18
N ASN A 87 -8.02 1.33 6.77
CA ASN A 87 -7.18 2.06 7.71
C ASN A 87 -7.82 3.41 8.06
N SER A 88 -8.19 3.60 9.33
CA SER A 88 -8.85 4.83 9.79
C SER A 88 -7.98 6.08 9.66
N ASP A 89 -6.66 5.93 9.65
CA ASP A 89 -5.74 7.07 9.52
C ASP A 89 -5.68 7.65 8.09
N ILE A 90 -6.34 7.02 7.10
CA ILE A 90 -6.38 7.52 5.71
C ILE A 90 -7.22 8.80 5.54
N GLY A 91 -8.17 9.04 6.45
CA GLY A 91 -9.22 10.07 6.32
C GLY A 91 -10.58 9.57 6.79
#